data_AF-A0A4S2CSL2-F1
#
_entry.id   AF-A0A4S2CSL2-F1
#
_cell.length_a   1.000
_cell.length_b   1.000
_cell.length_c   1.000
_cell.angle_alpha   90.00
_cell.angle_beta   90.00
_cell.angle_gamma   90.00
#
_symmetry.space_group_name_H-M   'P 1'
#
loop_
_entity.id
_entity.type
_entity.pdbx_description
1 polymer ?
#
loop_
_entity_poly.entity_id
_entity_poly.type
_entity_poly.pdbx_seq_one_letter_code
_entity_poly.pdbx_strand_id
1 'polypeptide(L)'
;MINNEHNPIAIRISNIQSLWIENREKHPDSKIYCLVCEPADYQLIEGFIRLEASEHGCTSDIIVGFKTDFDNKTDFYRFLIKEWISSFSVDAEENPDWDWGDFSSFKSESASVDVLNENQLRDLYIRLVTSFKEFVGNENLLGITLFISRIGDVETLNEAIKDIVERLPEGVALILIDYKKRDVYNTLLSEMKDKVCLIDIPNQNMAGAYKEIATQGDTHDPKVKYRKCLFDLGEAASKGNKDEAKKLGNELIKLSREIGGTAFMASSYLIFGGFMVKFHREAGFCHDLLDKGIALVLPKYREEQECAQILLQLHNYKGTVHSYNKDINGAVNQFMTAVRIAKELDMRTEVVNEYNYALLMALKKDRLTYEPILNEAFEYGYSLPDEELRIINLSFIASTYLDKEYRLDSSTRDEITKRMSDLYGKDWQLSTKELAAKLEAEYSLKHQK
;
A
#
# COMPACT_ATOMS: atom_id res chain seq x y z
N MET A 1 20.21 22.68 -18.20
CA MET A 1 19.67 21.32 -18.32
C MET A 1 20.49 20.43 -17.40
N ILE A 2 19.94 20.07 -16.24
CA ILE A 2 20.56 19.09 -15.35
C ILE A 2 20.14 17.72 -15.92
N ASN A 3 21.11 16.92 -16.36
CA ASN A 3 20.84 15.56 -16.83
C ASN A 3 20.14 14.76 -15.73
N ASN A 4 18.87 14.41 -15.95
CA ASN A 4 18.12 13.47 -15.11
C ASN A 4 18.61 12.01 -15.26
N GLU A 5 19.65 11.77 -16.06
CA GLU A 5 20.30 10.47 -16.30
C GLU A 5 20.92 9.82 -15.04
N HIS A 6 20.92 10.51 -13.90
CA HIS A 6 21.38 9.97 -12.62
C HIS A 6 20.26 9.60 -11.65
N ASN A 7 18.98 9.74 -12.02
CA ASN A 7 17.88 9.27 -11.19
C ASN A 7 17.71 7.74 -11.34
N PRO A 8 17.88 6.95 -10.26
CA PRO A 8 17.74 5.49 -10.30
C PRO A 8 16.39 4.99 -10.85
N ILE A 9 15.33 5.77 -10.66
CA ILE A 9 13.98 5.46 -11.18
C ILE A 9 13.92 5.73 -12.69
N ALA A 10 14.50 6.85 -13.16
CA ALA A 10 14.53 7.17 -14.58
C ALA A 10 15.27 6.09 -15.38
N ILE A 11 16.40 5.59 -14.87
CA ILE A 11 17.16 4.48 -15.49
C ILE A 11 16.27 3.23 -15.66
N ARG A 12 15.48 2.89 -14.63
CA ARG A 12 14.60 1.71 -14.66
C ARG A 12 13.41 1.91 -15.60
N ILE A 13 12.86 3.12 -15.68
CA ILE A 13 11.86 3.47 -16.71
C ILE A 13 12.48 3.33 -18.11
N SER A 14 13.71 3.79 -18.33
CA SER A 14 14.39 3.63 -19.63
C SER A 14 14.67 2.19 -20.03
N ASN A 15 14.87 1.28 -19.07
CA ASN A 15 14.92 -0.15 -19.36
C ASN A 15 13.58 -0.66 -19.91
N ILE A 16 12.45 -0.21 -19.33
CA ILE A 16 11.11 -0.57 -19.79
C ILE A 16 10.83 0.05 -21.17
N GLN A 17 11.21 1.30 -21.40
CA GLN A 17 11.12 1.96 -22.71
C GLN A 17 11.87 1.16 -23.79
N SER A 18 13.09 0.71 -23.48
CA SER A 18 13.91 -0.10 -24.40
C SER A 18 13.22 -1.43 -24.74
N LEU A 19 12.64 -2.10 -23.75
CA LEU A 19 11.87 -3.34 -23.96
C LEU A 19 10.61 -3.09 -24.79
N TRP A 20 9.90 -1.99 -24.54
CA TRP A 20 8.74 -1.60 -25.33
C TRP A 20 9.12 -1.41 -26.80
N ILE A 21 10.13 -0.58 -27.09
CA ILE A 21 10.61 -0.29 -28.45
C ILE A 21 11.01 -1.60 -29.16
N GLU A 22 11.83 -2.43 -28.52
CA GLU A 22 12.28 -3.70 -29.12
C GLU A 22 11.11 -4.63 -29.48
N ASN A 23 10.10 -4.75 -28.61
CA ASN A 23 8.96 -5.62 -28.86
C ASN A 23 7.98 -5.03 -29.88
N ARG A 24 7.81 -3.71 -29.89
CA ARG A 24 7.02 -2.98 -30.87
C ARG A 24 7.57 -3.12 -32.29
N GLU A 25 8.88 -3.04 -32.45
CA GLU A 25 9.53 -3.25 -33.74
C GLU A 25 9.37 -4.70 -34.25
N LYS A 26 9.43 -5.69 -33.35
CA LYS A 26 9.30 -7.11 -33.72
C LYS A 26 7.87 -7.56 -33.98
N HIS A 27 6.90 -6.92 -33.35
CA HIS A 27 5.50 -7.35 -33.36
C HIS A 27 4.52 -6.21 -33.71
N PRO A 28 4.74 -5.46 -34.81
CA PRO A 28 4.04 -4.21 -35.08
C PRO A 28 2.51 -4.32 -35.17
N ASP A 29 2.01 -5.47 -35.62
CA ASP A 29 0.59 -5.73 -35.86
C ASP A 29 -0.16 -6.28 -34.63
N SER A 30 0.50 -6.39 -33.48
CA SER A 30 -0.14 -6.88 -32.25
C SER A 30 -1.27 -5.95 -31.83
N LYS A 31 -2.40 -6.53 -31.45
CA LYS A 31 -3.58 -5.81 -30.95
C LYS A 31 -3.62 -5.76 -29.42
N ILE A 32 -2.81 -6.58 -28.76
CA ILE A 32 -2.62 -6.58 -27.31
C ILE A 32 -1.12 -6.62 -27.01
N TYR A 33 -0.64 -5.69 -26.19
CA TYR A 33 0.65 -5.76 -25.53
C TYR A 33 0.42 -6.02 -24.04
N CYS A 34 0.88 -7.15 -23.53
CA CYS A 34 0.73 -7.50 -22.12
C CYS A 34 2.07 -7.35 -21.40
N LEU A 35 2.19 -6.33 -20.54
CA LEU A 35 3.36 -6.09 -19.70
C LEU A 35 3.25 -6.93 -18.43
N VAL A 36 4.10 -7.94 -18.29
CA VAL A 36 4.09 -8.83 -17.12
C VAL A 36 5.24 -8.45 -16.18
N CYS A 37 4.92 -8.02 -14.96
CA CYS A 37 5.91 -7.50 -14.01
C CYS A 37 5.80 -8.14 -12.63
N GLU A 38 6.81 -7.94 -11.77
CA GLU A 38 6.66 -8.24 -10.35
C GLU A 38 5.72 -7.21 -9.69
N PRO A 39 4.90 -7.59 -8.69
CA PRO A 39 4.01 -6.64 -8.00
C PRO A 39 4.74 -5.42 -7.43
N ALA A 40 5.99 -5.60 -6.99
CA ALA A 40 6.83 -4.53 -6.46
C ALA A 40 7.25 -3.48 -7.50
N ASP A 41 7.18 -3.83 -8.80
CA ASP A 41 7.60 -2.97 -9.91
C ASP A 41 6.40 -2.29 -10.60
N TYR A 42 5.15 -2.52 -10.16
CA TYR A 42 3.95 -1.95 -10.79
C TYR A 42 4.00 -0.43 -10.95
N GLN A 43 4.47 0.28 -9.92
CA GLN A 43 4.59 1.74 -9.96
C GLN A 43 5.57 2.22 -11.03
N LEU A 44 6.58 1.41 -11.41
CA LEU A 44 7.45 1.74 -12.53
C LEU A 44 6.74 1.62 -13.86
N ILE A 45 5.88 0.61 -14.02
CA ILE A 45 5.08 0.45 -15.24
C ILE A 45 4.14 1.64 -15.40
N GLU A 46 3.46 2.04 -14.32
CA GLU A 46 2.62 3.23 -14.31
C GLU A 46 3.43 4.51 -14.62
N GLY A 47 4.64 4.64 -14.07
CA GLY A 47 5.56 5.73 -14.38
C GLY A 47 6.00 5.76 -15.85
N PHE A 48 6.30 4.60 -16.43
CA PHE A 48 6.60 4.43 -17.85
C PHE A 48 5.43 4.91 -18.72
N ILE A 49 4.22 4.43 -18.47
CA ILE A 49 3.04 4.80 -19.26
C ILE A 49 2.75 6.29 -19.16
N ARG A 50 2.87 6.89 -17.97
CA ARG A 50 2.71 8.35 -17.80
C ARG A 50 3.77 9.15 -18.54
N LEU A 51 5.01 8.67 -18.56
CA LEU A 51 6.10 9.32 -19.29
C LEU A 51 5.84 9.28 -20.79
N GLU A 52 5.46 8.13 -21.33
CA GLU A 52 5.11 7.98 -22.75
C GLU A 52 3.84 8.73 -23.15
N ALA A 53 2.91 8.94 -22.21
CA ALA A 53 1.74 9.79 -22.42
C ALA A 53 2.05 11.30 -22.37
N SER A 54 3.30 11.70 -22.16
CA SER A 54 3.72 13.11 -22.04
C SER A 54 4.57 13.57 -23.23
N GLU A 55 4.79 14.88 -23.34
CA GLU A 55 5.74 15.47 -24.32
C GLU A 55 7.21 15.00 -24.14
N HIS A 56 7.51 14.33 -23.03
CA HIS A 56 8.83 13.77 -22.72
C HIS A 56 8.95 12.27 -23.02
N GLY A 57 7.92 11.66 -23.60
CA GLY A 57 7.98 10.29 -24.11
C GLY A 57 9.11 10.13 -25.14
N CYS A 58 9.75 8.96 -25.16
CA CYS A 58 10.82 8.70 -26.11
C CYS A 58 10.37 7.84 -27.30
N THR A 59 9.19 7.23 -27.22
CA THR A 59 8.61 6.46 -28.31
C THR A 59 7.85 7.38 -29.26
N SER A 60 7.70 6.96 -30.52
CA SER A 60 6.82 7.65 -31.46
C SER A 60 5.36 7.24 -31.29
N ASP A 61 5.08 6.21 -30.48
CA ASP A 61 3.73 5.72 -30.21
C ASP A 61 2.95 6.74 -29.37
N ILE A 62 1.63 6.79 -29.59
CA ILE A 62 0.71 7.61 -28.80
C ILE A 62 0.11 6.71 -27.73
N ILE A 63 0.50 6.94 -26.48
CA ILE A 63 0.03 6.13 -25.35
C ILE A 63 -0.97 6.94 -24.52
N VAL A 64 -2.14 6.37 -24.30
CA VAL A 64 -3.15 6.90 -23.37
C VAL A 64 -3.37 5.91 -22.23
N GLY A 65 -3.79 6.39 -21.06
CA GLY A 65 -3.96 5.55 -19.88
C GLY A 65 -5.26 5.83 -19.14
N PHE A 66 -6.07 4.79 -18.92
CA PHE A 66 -7.31 4.87 -18.17
C PHE A 66 -7.27 3.98 -16.93
N LYS A 67 -7.64 4.55 -15.78
CA LYS A 67 -7.70 3.83 -14.50
C LYS A 67 -9.14 3.56 -14.11
N THR A 68 -9.46 2.29 -13.89
CA THR A 68 -10.85 1.87 -13.66
C THR A 68 -10.96 0.64 -12.78
N ASP A 69 -12.18 0.36 -12.37
CA ASP A 69 -12.58 -0.93 -11.81
C ASP A 69 -13.44 -1.67 -12.85
N PHE A 70 -13.40 -3.00 -12.82
CA PHE A 70 -14.24 -3.83 -13.69
C PHE A 70 -15.27 -4.57 -12.86
N ASP A 71 -16.55 -4.21 -13.00
CA ASP A 71 -17.67 -4.93 -12.39
C ASP A 71 -18.50 -5.70 -13.43
N ASN A 72 -18.78 -5.08 -14.59
CA ASN A 72 -19.47 -5.69 -15.72
C ASN A 72 -19.14 -4.94 -17.03
N LYS A 73 -19.43 -5.56 -18.18
CA LYS A 73 -19.10 -5.01 -19.51
C LYS A 73 -19.79 -3.68 -19.81
N THR A 74 -21.05 -3.51 -19.41
CA THR A 74 -21.84 -2.30 -19.69
C THR A 74 -21.22 -1.08 -19.00
N ASP A 75 -20.94 -1.19 -17.70
CA ASP A 75 -20.32 -0.09 -16.95
C ASP A 75 -18.89 0.17 -17.40
N PHE A 76 -18.14 -0.88 -17.78
CA PHE A 76 -16.80 -0.76 -18.32
C PHE A 76 -16.76 0.02 -19.65
N TYR A 77 -17.58 -0.34 -20.64
CA TYR A 77 -17.63 0.39 -21.92
C TYR A 77 -18.11 1.83 -21.75
N ARG A 78 -19.11 2.04 -20.88
CA ARG A 78 -19.61 3.37 -20.54
C ARG A 78 -18.51 4.23 -19.93
N PHE A 79 -17.73 3.69 -18.99
CA PHE A 79 -16.60 4.38 -18.40
C PHE A 79 -15.58 4.79 -19.46
N LEU A 80 -15.18 3.87 -20.34
CA LEU A 80 -14.19 4.16 -21.38
C LEU A 80 -14.65 5.31 -22.30
N ILE A 81 -15.91 5.32 -22.74
CA ILE A 81 -16.44 6.40 -23.57
C ILE A 81 -16.41 7.74 -22.81
N LYS A 82 -16.89 7.75 -21.56
CA LYS A 82 -16.91 8.98 -20.76
C LYS A 82 -15.50 9.53 -20.55
N GLU A 83 -14.53 8.67 -20.24
CA GLU A 83 -13.16 9.11 -19.99
C GLU A 83 -12.44 9.66 -21.22
N TRP A 84 -12.67 9.07 -22.39
CA TRP A 84 -12.15 9.64 -23.63
C TRP A 84 -12.67 11.06 -23.88
N ILE A 85 -13.98 11.27 -23.66
CA ILE A 85 -14.62 12.57 -23.91
C ILE A 85 -14.22 13.62 -22.88
N SER A 86 -14.13 13.24 -21.60
CA SER A 86 -13.67 14.16 -20.54
C SER A 86 -12.21 14.53 -20.75
N SER A 87 -11.33 13.55 -20.98
CA SER A 87 -9.89 13.78 -21.13
C SER A 87 -9.60 14.69 -22.33
N PHE A 88 -10.15 14.36 -23.51
CA PHE A 88 -9.94 15.20 -24.69
C PHE A 88 -10.59 16.58 -24.58
N SER A 89 -11.70 16.73 -23.84
CA SER A 89 -12.29 18.06 -23.59
C SER A 89 -11.29 18.98 -22.88
N VAL A 90 -10.54 18.46 -21.91
CA VAL A 90 -9.51 19.22 -21.19
C VAL A 90 -8.34 19.54 -22.12
N ASP A 91 -7.84 18.54 -22.85
CA ASP A 91 -6.69 18.75 -23.72
C ASP A 91 -6.99 19.74 -24.87
N ALA A 92 -8.21 19.73 -25.40
CA ALA A 92 -8.65 20.67 -26.43
C ALA A 92 -8.79 22.11 -25.91
N GLU A 93 -9.05 22.31 -24.62
CA GLU A 93 -9.01 23.65 -24.00
C GLU A 93 -7.57 24.19 -23.92
N GLU A 94 -6.60 23.31 -23.64
CA GLU A 94 -5.18 23.65 -23.59
C GLU A 94 -4.55 23.74 -24.99
N ASN A 95 -5.12 23.06 -25.98
CA ASN A 95 -4.64 23.00 -27.36
C ASN A 95 -5.74 23.37 -28.37
N PRO A 96 -6.10 24.67 -28.49
CA PRO A 96 -7.22 25.11 -29.34
C PRO A 96 -7.07 24.81 -30.83
N ASP A 97 -5.85 24.52 -31.29
CA ASP A 97 -5.54 24.19 -32.68
C ASP A 97 -5.83 22.72 -33.02
N TRP A 98 -6.19 21.88 -32.05
CA TRP A 98 -6.55 20.47 -32.27
C TRP A 98 -7.97 20.36 -32.85
N ASP A 99 -8.06 19.94 -34.12
CA ASP A 99 -9.31 19.80 -34.86
C ASP A 99 -9.72 18.32 -35.04
N TRP A 100 -10.18 17.69 -33.96
CA TRP A 100 -10.84 16.38 -34.06
C TRP A 100 -12.30 16.55 -34.51
N GLY A 101 -12.52 16.54 -35.83
CA GLY A 101 -13.80 16.93 -36.45
C GLY A 101 -15.05 16.22 -35.92
N ASP A 102 -14.96 14.94 -35.52
CA ASP A 102 -16.11 14.18 -35.00
C ASP A 102 -16.36 14.39 -33.49
N PHE A 103 -15.46 15.09 -32.78
CA PHE A 103 -15.51 15.20 -31.32
C PHE A 103 -16.84 15.77 -30.81
N SER A 104 -17.39 16.79 -31.48
CA SER A 104 -18.68 17.39 -31.10
C SER A 104 -19.85 16.40 -31.21
N SER A 105 -19.79 15.48 -32.19
CA SER A 105 -20.77 14.40 -32.32
C SER A 105 -20.65 13.43 -31.15
N PHE A 106 -19.44 12.95 -30.86
CA PHE A 106 -19.23 12.00 -29.76
C PHE A 106 -19.53 12.60 -28.39
N LYS A 107 -19.25 13.89 -28.17
CA LYS A 107 -19.63 14.60 -26.95
C LYS A 107 -21.15 14.64 -26.77
N SER A 108 -21.89 14.82 -27.87
CA SER A 108 -23.36 14.79 -27.86
C SER A 108 -23.90 13.37 -27.63
N GLU A 109 -23.33 12.37 -28.30
CA GLU A 109 -23.67 10.94 -28.11
C GLU A 109 -23.33 10.48 -26.67
N SER A 110 -22.26 11.01 -26.06
CA SER A 110 -21.88 10.66 -24.69
C SER A 110 -22.92 11.08 -23.63
N ALA A 111 -23.80 12.03 -23.94
CA ALA A 111 -24.86 12.45 -23.03
C ALA A 111 -25.96 11.38 -22.86
N SER A 112 -26.04 10.40 -23.76
CA SER A 112 -27.05 9.34 -23.74
C SER A 112 -26.48 7.94 -23.46
N VAL A 113 -25.19 7.81 -23.11
CA VAL A 113 -24.54 6.51 -22.85
C VAL A 113 -25.15 5.73 -21.68
N ASP A 114 -25.82 6.41 -20.76
CA ASP A 114 -26.46 5.77 -19.61
C ASP A 114 -27.69 4.92 -20.01
N VAL A 115 -28.28 5.17 -21.19
CA VAL A 115 -29.44 4.41 -21.70
C VAL A 115 -29.09 3.40 -22.79
N LEU A 116 -27.83 3.35 -23.23
CA LEU A 116 -27.38 2.41 -24.25
C LEU A 116 -27.15 1.02 -23.66
N ASN A 117 -27.45 -0.02 -24.45
CA ASN A 117 -27.10 -1.39 -24.09
C ASN A 117 -25.63 -1.71 -24.37
N GLU A 118 -25.17 -2.85 -23.88
CA GLU A 118 -23.78 -3.29 -24.00
C GLU A 118 -23.22 -3.26 -25.45
N ASN A 119 -23.97 -3.78 -26.43
CA ASN A 119 -23.52 -3.80 -27.83
C ASN A 119 -23.43 -2.39 -28.41
N GLN A 120 -24.40 -1.54 -28.12
CA GLN A 120 -24.40 -0.14 -28.55
C GLN A 120 -23.22 0.63 -27.95
N LEU A 121 -22.91 0.39 -26.67
CA LEU A 121 -21.75 0.98 -26.00
C LEU A 121 -20.43 0.50 -26.61
N ARG A 122 -20.27 -0.81 -26.83
CA ARG A 122 -19.10 -1.35 -27.51
C ARG A 122 -18.91 -0.71 -28.89
N ASP A 123 -19.96 -0.68 -29.69
CA ASP A 123 -19.88 -0.19 -31.07
C ASP A 123 -19.60 1.33 -31.10
N LEU A 124 -20.15 2.09 -30.15
CA LEU A 124 -19.83 3.51 -29.97
C LEU A 124 -18.37 3.72 -29.56
N TYR A 125 -17.86 2.92 -28.62
CA TYR A 125 -16.45 2.99 -28.21
C TYR A 125 -15.49 2.69 -29.38
N ILE A 126 -15.78 1.67 -30.19
CA ILE A 126 -14.98 1.34 -31.37
C ILE A 126 -15.01 2.48 -32.40
N ARG A 127 -16.18 3.08 -32.66
CA ARG A 127 -16.30 4.26 -33.55
C ARG A 127 -15.47 5.43 -33.04
N LEU A 128 -15.54 5.71 -31.74
CA LEU A 128 -14.79 6.78 -31.08
C LEU A 128 -13.29 6.58 -31.27
N VAL A 129 -12.77 5.39 -30.90
CA VAL A 129 -11.34 5.08 -31.02
C VAL A 129 -10.86 5.12 -32.47
N THR A 130 -11.68 4.65 -33.41
CA THR A 130 -11.37 4.71 -34.84
C THR A 130 -11.25 6.14 -35.35
N SER A 131 -12.21 7.00 -35.03
CA SER A 131 -12.17 8.40 -35.41
C SER A 131 -11.00 9.15 -34.73
N PHE A 132 -10.72 8.86 -33.45
CA PHE A 132 -9.56 9.43 -32.77
C PHE A 132 -8.24 8.99 -33.43
N LYS A 133 -8.15 7.73 -33.86
CA LYS A 133 -6.99 7.21 -34.57
C LYS A 133 -6.74 7.97 -35.89
N GLU A 134 -7.79 8.27 -36.64
CA GLU A 134 -7.68 9.06 -37.86
C GLU A 134 -7.21 10.50 -37.57
N PHE A 135 -7.70 11.11 -36.49
CA PHE A 135 -7.27 12.43 -36.04
C PHE A 135 -5.78 12.49 -35.70
N VAL A 136 -5.26 11.52 -34.95
CA VAL A 136 -3.83 11.49 -34.56
C VAL A 136 -2.90 10.93 -35.65
N GLY A 137 -3.45 10.48 -36.78
CA GLY A 137 -2.72 9.95 -37.93
C GLY A 137 -2.40 8.46 -37.82
N ASN A 138 -2.04 7.86 -38.97
CA ASN A 138 -1.90 6.41 -39.12
C ASN A 138 -0.48 5.86 -38.97
N GLU A 139 0.53 6.72 -38.80
CA GLU A 139 1.95 6.30 -38.79
C GLU A 139 2.36 5.58 -37.50
N ASN A 140 1.90 6.09 -36.34
CA ASN A 140 2.30 5.61 -35.02
C ASN A 140 1.26 4.66 -34.42
N LEU A 141 1.61 3.83 -33.43
CA LEU A 141 0.58 3.06 -32.70
C LEU A 141 -0.22 4.00 -31.79
N LEU A 142 -1.53 3.80 -31.70
CA LEU A 142 -2.33 4.27 -30.57
C LEU A 142 -2.45 3.14 -29.53
N GLY A 143 -1.68 3.26 -28.45
CA GLY A 143 -1.67 2.31 -27.34
C GLY A 143 -2.62 2.76 -26.24
N ILE A 144 -3.69 1.99 -26.00
CA ILE A 144 -4.68 2.28 -24.95
C ILE A 144 -4.38 1.43 -23.73
N THR A 145 -3.86 2.04 -22.68
CA THR A 145 -3.49 1.36 -21.43
C THR A 145 -4.65 1.29 -20.46
N LEU A 146 -4.91 0.10 -19.93
CA LEU A 146 -5.98 -0.14 -18.95
C LEU A 146 -5.40 -0.53 -17.59
N PHE A 147 -5.55 0.36 -16.61
CA PHE A 147 -5.18 0.12 -15.21
C PHE A 147 -6.40 -0.34 -14.42
N ILE A 148 -6.62 -1.66 -14.36
CA ILE A 148 -7.78 -2.24 -13.68
C ILE A 148 -7.45 -2.55 -12.21
N SER A 149 -8.01 -1.78 -11.29
CA SER A 149 -7.67 -1.86 -9.85
C SER A 149 -8.43 -2.98 -9.15
N ARG A 150 -9.75 -3.09 -9.38
CA ARG A 150 -10.59 -4.20 -8.94
C ARG A 150 -11.15 -4.97 -10.13
N ILE A 151 -11.18 -6.29 -10.03
CA ILE A 151 -11.81 -7.18 -11.01
C ILE A 151 -12.91 -7.96 -10.28
N GLY A 152 -14.17 -7.72 -10.66
CA GLY A 152 -15.32 -8.44 -10.15
C GLY A 152 -15.41 -9.86 -10.70
N ASP A 153 -15.16 -10.03 -12.01
CA ASP A 153 -15.09 -11.34 -12.66
C ASP A 153 -14.03 -11.37 -13.77
N VAL A 154 -13.15 -12.37 -13.73
CA VAL A 154 -11.99 -12.48 -14.63
C VAL A 154 -12.41 -12.97 -16.02
N GLU A 155 -13.37 -13.89 -16.12
CA GLU A 155 -13.83 -14.43 -17.40
C GLU A 155 -14.53 -13.34 -18.22
N THR A 156 -15.50 -12.66 -17.61
CA THR A 156 -16.25 -11.56 -18.23
C THR A 156 -15.34 -10.41 -18.64
N LEU A 157 -14.28 -10.11 -17.86
CA LEU A 157 -13.27 -9.11 -18.24
C LEU A 157 -12.52 -9.53 -19.51
N ASN A 158 -12.02 -10.76 -19.55
CA ASN A 158 -11.31 -11.29 -20.71
C ASN A 158 -12.20 -11.28 -21.96
N GLU A 159 -13.48 -11.63 -21.83
CA GLU A 159 -14.44 -11.50 -22.92
C GLU A 159 -14.65 -10.04 -23.36
N ALA A 160 -14.80 -9.09 -22.44
CA ALA A 160 -15.01 -7.68 -22.79
C ALA A 160 -13.81 -7.11 -23.55
N ILE A 161 -12.59 -7.45 -23.10
CA ILE A 161 -11.36 -7.05 -23.76
C ILE A 161 -11.28 -7.69 -25.15
N LYS A 162 -11.58 -8.99 -25.27
CA LYS A 162 -11.60 -9.68 -26.56
C LYS A 162 -12.59 -9.03 -27.54
N ASP A 163 -13.80 -8.73 -27.07
CA ASP A 163 -14.86 -8.09 -27.85
C ASP A 163 -14.40 -6.75 -28.45
N ILE A 164 -13.65 -5.95 -27.69
CA ILE A 164 -13.04 -4.71 -28.16
C ILE A 164 -11.92 -5.02 -29.16
N VAL A 165 -10.93 -5.82 -28.76
CA VAL A 165 -9.68 -6.06 -29.51
C VAL A 165 -9.94 -6.61 -30.90
N GLU A 166 -10.92 -7.50 -31.05
CA GLU A 166 -11.30 -8.06 -32.35
C GLU A 166 -11.83 -7.01 -33.34
N ARG A 167 -12.30 -5.86 -32.84
CA ARG A 167 -12.94 -4.79 -33.61
C ARG A 167 -12.09 -3.52 -33.71
N LEU A 168 -10.93 -3.47 -33.07
CA LEU A 168 -10.03 -2.32 -33.14
C LEU A 168 -9.44 -2.16 -34.55
N PRO A 169 -9.38 -0.92 -35.09
CA PRO A 169 -8.77 -0.67 -36.38
C PRO A 169 -7.25 -0.91 -36.36
N GLU A 170 -6.63 -0.99 -37.53
CA GLU A 170 -5.17 -1.07 -37.66
C GLU A 170 -4.48 0.12 -36.98
N GLY A 171 -3.27 -0.11 -36.46
CA GLY A 171 -2.55 0.92 -35.71
C GLY A 171 -3.13 1.27 -34.33
N VAL A 172 -4.06 0.47 -33.80
CA VAL A 172 -4.56 0.58 -32.42
C VAL A 172 -4.36 -0.74 -31.67
N ALA A 173 -3.87 -0.65 -30.43
CA ALA A 173 -3.72 -1.81 -29.55
C ALA A 173 -4.10 -1.46 -28.10
N LEU A 174 -4.46 -2.49 -27.33
CA LEU A 174 -4.58 -2.37 -25.88
C LEU A 174 -3.26 -2.72 -25.21
N ILE A 175 -2.91 -1.96 -24.18
CA ILE A 175 -1.78 -2.23 -23.28
C ILE A 175 -2.35 -2.71 -21.95
N LEU A 176 -2.07 -3.96 -21.60
CA LEU A 176 -2.51 -4.60 -20.36
C LEU A 176 -1.31 -4.79 -19.43
N ILE A 177 -1.58 -4.79 -18.13
CA ILE A 177 -0.56 -5.01 -17.10
C ILE A 177 -0.99 -6.21 -16.26
N ASP A 178 -0.13 -7.23 -16.19
CA ASP A 178 -0.33 -8.38 -15.33
C ASP A 178 0.85 -8.55 -14.37
N TYR A 179 0.63 -9.35 -13.32
CA TYR A 179 1.67 -9.74 -12.39
C TYR A 179 2.15 -11.15 -12.66
N LYS A 180 3.44 -11.36 -12.47
CA LYS A 180 4.05 -12.69 -12.47
C LYS A 180 3.27 -13.60 -11.51
N LYS A 181 2.73 -14.70 -12.04
CA LYS A 181 1.95 -15.75 -11.34
C LYS A 181 0.49 -15.40 -10.99
N ARG A 182 -0.05 -14.25 -11.40
CA ARG A 182 -1.47 -13.88 -11.17
C ARG A 182 -2.37 -14.34 -12.32
N ASP A 183 -1.83 -14.40 -13.53
CA ASP A 183 -2.42 -15.07 -14.69
C ASP A 183 -3.85 -14.59 -15.05
N VAL A 184 -4.15 -13.29 -14.85
CA VAL A 184 -5.49 -12.72 -15.06
C VAL A 184 -5.93 -12.87 -16.51
N TYR A 185 -4.99 -12.64 -17.45
CA TYR A 185 -5.30 -12.62 -18.86
C TYR A 185 -5.03 -13.94 -19.59
N ASN A 186 -4.67 -15.02 -18.88
CA ASN A 186 -4.23 -16.28 -19.50
C ASN A 186 -5.20 -16.80 -20.58
N THR A 187 -6.51 -16.79 -20.30
CA THR A 187 -7.54 -17.22 -21.27
C THR A 187 -7.49 -16.36 -22.53
N LEU A 188 -7.55 -15.03 -22.38
CA LEU A 188 -7.46 -14.08 -23.49
C LEU A 188 -6.17 -14.26 -24.30
N LEU A 189 -5.02 -14.35 -23.63
CA LEU A 189 -3.72 -14.50 -24.30
C LEU A 189 -3.63 -15.83 -25.09
N SER A 190 -4.27 -16.88 -24.59
CA SER A 190 -4.31 -18.18 -25.27
C SER A 190 -5.20 -18.17 -26.52
N GLU A 191 -6.35 -17.50 -26.46
CA GLU A 191 -7.31 -17.42 -27.56
C GLU A 191 -6.86 -16.44 -28.66
N MET A 192 -6.09 -15.41 -28.29
CA MET A 192 -5.64 -14.33 -29.17
C MET A 192 -4.15 -14.40 -29.49
N LYS A 193 -3.53 -15.59 -29.40
CA LYS A 193 -2.08 -15.80 -29.44
C LYS A 193 -1.36 -15.08 -30.58
N ASP A 194 -1.94 -15.06 -31.78
CA ASP A 194 -1.32 -14.45 -32.97
C ASP A 194 -1.46 -12.91 -33.02
N LYS A 195 -2.21 -12.32 -32.09
CA LYS A 195 -2.47 -10.87 -31.98
C LYS A 195 -1.90 -10.28 -30.68
N VAL A 196 -1.16 -11.07 -29.92
CA VAL A 196 -0.65 -10.73 -28.59
C VAL A 196 0.88 -10.66 -28.61
N CYS A 197 1.43 -9.59 -28.06
CA CYS A 197 2.83 -9.51 -27.68
C CYS A 197 2.93 -9.51 -26.14
N LEU A 198 3.52 -10.56 -25.58
CA LEU A 198 3.80 -10.64 -24.15
C LEU A 198 5.20 -10.11 -23.87
N ILE A 199 5.29 -9.08 -23.06
CA ILE A 199 6.55 -8.44 -22.67
C ILE A 199 6.81 -8.79 -21.20
N ASP A 200 7.71 -9.74 -20.98
CA ASP A 200 8.18 -10.08 -19.64
C ASP A 200 9.15 -9.00 -19.14
N ILE A 201 8.73 -8.23 -18.13
CA ILE A 201 9.56 -7.20 -17.52
C ILE A 201 10.45 -7.85 -16.45
N PRO A 202 11.79 -7.81 -16.59
CA PRO A 202 12.69 -8.30 -15.55
C PRO A 202 12.52 -7.51 -14.26
N ASN A 203 12.83 -8.14 -13.12
CA ASN A 203 12.80 -7.47 -11.81
C ASN A 203 13.69 -6.21 -11.85
N GLN A 204 13.06 -5.05 -11.62
CA GLN A 204 13.73 -3.75 -11.72
C GLN A 204 14.46 -3.35 -10.43
N ASN A 205 14.39 -4.16 -9.38
CA ASN A 205 15.01 -3.91 -8.07
C ASN A 205 14.65 -2.51 -7.52
N MET A 206 13.35 -2.26 -7.38
CA MET A 206 12.82 -1.00 -6.83
C MET A 206 13.32 -0.68 -5.42
N ALA A 207 13.47 -1.70 -4.56
CA ALA A 207 14.07 -1.53 -3.25
C ALA A 207 15.51 -0.97 -3.33
N GLY A 208 16.29 -1.44 -4.31
CA GLY A 208 17.61 -0.89 -4.62
C GLY A 208 17.54 0.57 -5.08
N ALA A 209 16.58 0.92 -5.94
CA ALA A 209 16.39 2.30 -6.40
C ALA A 209 16.13 3.26 -5.24
N TYR A 210 15.22 2.89 -4.32
CA TYR A 210 14.93 3.68 -3.13
C TYR A 210 16.14 3.79 -2.20
N LYS A 211 16.93 2.72 -2.05
CA LYS A 211 18.19 2.76 -1.30
C LYS A 211 19.19 3.73 -1.93
N GLU A 212 19.34 3.70 -3.25
CA GLU A 212 20.19 4.64 -3.99
C GLU A 212 19.75 6.08 -3.72
N ILE A 213 18.46 6.41 -3.94
CA ILE A 213 17.90 7.75 -3.69
C ILE A 213 18.09 8.18 -2.23
N ALA A 214 17.72 7.32 -1.29
CA ALA A 214 17.81 7.64 0.13
C ALA A 214 19.27 7.80 0.62
N THR A 215 20.25 7.29 -0.12
CA THR A 215 21.68 7.41 0.20
C THR A 215 22.45 8.38 -0.71
N GLN A 216 21.75 9.11 -1.58
CA GLN A 216 22.34 10.21 -2.34
C GLN A 216 22.77 11.37 -1.40
N GLY A 217 23.83 12.07 -1.81
CA GLY A 217 24.43 13.18 -1.07
C GLY A 217 25.94 13.02 -0.87
N ASP A 218 26.53 13.89 -0.05
CA ASP A 218 27.94 13.79 0.30
C ASP A 218 28.20 12.52 1.13
N THR A 219 29.00 11.61 0.58
CA THR A 219 29.39 10.36 1.23
C THR A 219 30.18 10.55 2.54
N HIS A 220 30.68 11.76 2.82
CA HIS A 220 31.34 12.10 4.07
C HIS A 220 30.36 12.56 5.16
N ASP A 221 29.15 13.01 4.79
CA ASP A 221 28.11 13.45 5.72
C ASP A 221 27.67 12.28 6.63
N PRO A 222 27.79 12.41 7.96
CA PRO A 222 27.31 11.41 8.92
C PRO A 222 25.85 10.99 8.71
N LYS A 223 24.96 11.89 8.25
CA LYS A 223 23.55 11.58 7.98
C LYS A 223 23.38 10.66 6.77
N VAL A 224 24.17 10.86 5.72
CA VAL A 224 24.20 9.98 4.53
C VAL A 224 24.74 8.61 4.92
N LYS A 225 25.85 8.57 5.67
CA LYS A 225 26.43 7.33 6.21
C LYS A 225 25.44 6.57 7.10
N TYR A 226 24.71 7.28 7.96
CA TYR A 226 23.70 6.70 8.84
C TYR A 226 22.59 6.00 8.05
N ARG A 227 22.03 6.67 7.04
CA ARG A 227 20.99 6.06 6.18
C ARG A 227 21.51 4.83 5.43
N LYS A 228 22.73 4.89 4.90
CA LYS A 228 23.37 3.74 4.25
C LYS A 228 23.54 2.56 5.23
N CYS A 229 24.09 2.84 6.40
CA CYS A 229 24.28 1.84 7.46
C CYS A 229 22.96 1.22 7.91
N LEU A 230 21.87 1.98 7.97
CA LEU A 230 20.53 1.50 8.30
C LEU A 230 20.01 0.48 7.28
N PHE A 231 20.15 0.75 5.97
CA PHE A 231 19.77 -0.20 4.93
C PHE A 231 20.61 -1.48 4.98
N ASP A 232 21.93 -1.33 5.13
CA ASP A 232 22.84 -2.47 5.21
C ASP A 232 22.53 -3.33 6.45
N LEU A 233 22.20 -2.70 7.59
CA LEU A 233 21.76 -3.38 8.81
C LEU A 233 20.47 -4.18 8.56
N GLY A 234 19.46 -3.57 7.94
CA GLY A 234 18.20 -4.23 7.62
C GLY A 234 18.39 -5.43 6.70
N GLU A 235 19.27 -5.31 5.69
CA GLU A 235 19.62 -6.40 4.77
C GLU A 235 20.37 -7.53 5.46
N ALA A 236 21.40 -7.21 6.25
CA ALA A 236 22.15 -8.19 7.04
C ALA A 236 21.22 -8.94 8.01
N ALA A 237 20.34 -8.20 8.68
CA ALA A 237 19.31 -8.77 9.52
C ALA A 237 18.42 -9.70 8.69
N SER A 238 17.79 -9.24 7.60
CA SER A 238 16.84 -10.03 6.79
C SER A 238 17.42 -11.38 6.32
N LYS A 239 18.71 -11.37 5.92
CA LYS A 239 19.47 -12.56 5.51
C LYS A 239 19.89 -13.48 6.67
N GLY A 240 19.58 -13.12 7.91
CA GLY A 240 19.95 -13.87 9.11
C GLY A 240 21.43 -13.74 9.49
N ASN A 241 22.18 -12.79 8.92
CA ASN A 241 23.58 -12.58 9.21
C ASN A 241 23.74 -11.74 10.50
N LYS A 242 23.68 -12.44 11.63
CA LYS A 242 23.71 -11.87 12.97
C LYS A 242 24.96 -11.03 13.26
N ASP A 243 26.15 -11.52 12.89
CA ASP A 243 27.40 -10.87 13.27
C ASP A 243 27.61 -9.58 12.47
N GLU A 244 27.26 -9.58 11.18
CA GLU A 244 27.28 -8.35 10.38
C GLU A 244 26.21 -7.36 10.85
N ALA A 245 25.01 -7.84 11.21
CA ALA A 245 23.98 -6.98 11.81
C ALA A 245 24.47 -6.32 13.12
N LYS A 246 25.18 -7.06 13.98
CA LYS A 246 25.77 -6.47 15.19
C LYS A 246 26.83 -5.41 14.88
N LYS A 247 27.71 -5.68 13.91
CA LYS A 247 28.75 -4.74 13.49
C LYS A 247 28.13 -3.44 12.94
N LEU A 248 27.17 -3.56 12.02
CA LEU A 248 26.47 -2.43 11.42
C LEU A 248 25.63 -1.67 12.45
N GLY A 249 24.97 -2.37 13.38
CA GLY A 249 24.23 -1.71 14.45
C GLY A 249 25.12 -0.88 15.38
N ASN A 250 26.33 -1.35 15.69
CA ASN A 250 27.28 -0.54 16.46
C ASN A 250 27.77 0.69 15.69
N GLU A 251 27.99 0.57 14.37
CA GLU A 251 28.33 1.71 13.52
C GLU A 251 27.16 2.72 13.44
N LEU A 252 25.91 2.24 13.37
CA LEU A 252 24.71 3.07 13.43
C LEU A 252 24.67 3.92 14.71
N ILE A 253 24.97 3.33 15.86
CA ILE A 253 25.04 4.04 17.16
C ILE A 253 26.19 5.06 17.17
N LYS A 254 27.33 4.74 16.56
CA LYS A 254 28.45 5.68 16.47
C LYS A 254 28.08 6.89 15.61
N LEU A 255 27.49 6.66 14.44
CA LEU A 255 27.03 7.71 13.53
C LEU A 255 25.94 8.57 14.17
N SER A 256 25.03 8.00 14.96
CA SER A 256 24.01 8.81 15.64
C SER A 256 24.57 9.71 16.72
N ARG A 257 25.64 9.31 17.40
CA ARG A 257 26.38 10.18 18.33
C ARG A 257 27.09 11.32 17.61
N GLU A 258 27.64 11.06 16.42
CA GLU A 258 28.27 12.09 15.58
C GLU A 258 27.25 13.13 15.07
N ILE A 259 26.04 12.68 14.71
CA ILE A 259 24.94 13.56 14.29
C ILE A 259 24.38 14.38 15.46
N GLY A 260 24.22 13.75 16.63
CA GLY A 260 23.69 14.36 17.84
C GLY A 260 22.15 14.33 17.93
N GLY A 261 21.65 14.77 19.09
CA GLY A 261 20.22 14.75 19.44
C GLY A 261 19.85 13.54 20.29
N THR A 262 19.30 13.78 21.50
CA THR A 262 18.98 12.72 22.46
C THR A 262 17.96 11.73 21.91
N ALA A 263 16.84 12.25 21.37
CA ALA A 263 15.80 11.45 20.73
C ALA A 263 16.37 10.63 19.56
N PHE A 264 17.16 11.25 18.68
CA PHE A 264 17.76 10.55 17.55
C PHE A 264 18.68 9.41 17.97
N MET A 265 19.55 9.64 18.96
CA MET A 265 20.43 8.60 19.51
C MET A 265 19.65 7.45 20.13
N ALA A 266 18.60 7.75 20.91
CA ALA A 266 17.74 6.73 21.52
C ALA A 266 16.98 5.92 20.46
N SER A 267 16.49 6.57 19.40
CA SER A 267 15.90 5.89 18.25
C SER A 267 16.87 4.94 17.55
N SER A 268 18.16 5.26 17.48
CA SER A 268 19.15 4.32 16.92
C SER A 268 19.31 3.05 17.79
N TYR A 269 19.25 3.18 19.12
CA TYR A 269 19.23 2.02 20.01
C TYR A 269 17.95 1.19 19.86
N LEU A 270 16.80 1.86 19.73
CA LEU A 270 15.51 1.23 19.45
C LEU A 270 15.55 0.42 18.14
N ILE A 271 16.00 1.05 17.05
CA ILE A 271 16.11 0.42 15.72
C ILE A 271 17.06 -0.78 15.76
N PHE A 272 18.24 -0.61 16.36
CA PHE A 272 19.20 -1.71 16.46
C PHE A 272 18.63 -2.87 17.30
N GLY A 273 18.05 -2.57 18.47
CA GLY A 273 17.36 -3.56 19.29
C GLY A 273 16.24 -4.28 18.51
N GLY A 274 15.45 -3.53 17.75
CA GLY A 274 14.37 -4.03 16.91
C GLY A 274 14.82 -5.03 15.85
N PHE A 275 15.89 -4.73 15.10
CA PHE A 275 16.46 -5.70 14.15
C PHE A 275 17.01 -6.96 14.83
N MET A 276 17.43 -6.84 16.09
CA MET A 276 18.00 -7.95 16.84
C MET A 276 16.95 -8.88 17.47
N VAL A 277 15.70 -8.44 17.65
CA VAL A 277 14.61 -9.21 18.30
C VAL A 277 14.46 -10.62 17.73
N LYS A 278 14.59 -10.76 16.40
CA LYS A 278 14.40 -12.05 15.72
C LYS A 278 15.50 -13.08 15.97
N PHE A 279 16.65 -12.66 16.49
CA PHE A 279 17.72 -13.58 16.88
C PHE A 279 17.46 -14.05 18.31
N HIS A 280 16.60 -15.06 18.48
CA HIS A 280 16.10 -15.51 19.80
C HIS A 280 17.18 -15.72 20.88
N ARG A 281 18.42 -16.08 20.51
CA ARG A 281 19.54 -16.25 21.46
C ARG A 281 20.17 -14.95 21.96
N GLU A 282 19.73 -13.80 21.47
CA GLU A 282 20.29 -12.47 21.76
C GLU A 282 19.37 -11.62 22.65
N ALA A 283 18.39 -12.24 23.33
CA ALA A 283 17.42 -11.52 24.16
C ALA A 283 18.07 -10.55 25.18
N GLY A 284 19.12 -11.01 25.88
CA GLY A 284 19.86 -10.16 26.82
C GLY A 284 20.52 -8.96 26.13
N PHE A 285 21.14 -9.18 24.97
CA PHE A 285 21.73 -8.10 24.17
C PHE A 285 20.68 -7.09 23.69
N CYS A 286 19.50 -7.56 23.28
CA CYS A 286 18.38 -6.68 22.93
C CYS A 286 17.95 -5.83 24.13
N HIS A 287 17.81 -6.41 25.31
CA HIS A 287 17.47 -5.65 26.51
C HIS A 287 18.55 -4.60 26.85
N ASP A 288 19.83 -4.95 26.77
CA ASP A 288 20.93 -4.00 27.01
C ASP A 288 20.89 -2.81 26.05
N LEU A 289 20.56 -3.03 24.78
CA LEU A 289 20.40 -1.97 23.79
C LEU A 289 19.22 -1.07 24.14
N LEU A 290 18.06 -1.66 24.44
CA LEU A 290 16.84 -0.92 24.76
C LEU A 290 17.01 -0.14 26.08
N ASP A 291 17.68 -0.69 27.07
CA ASP A 291 17.97 -0.02 28.35
C ASP A 291 18.89 1.19 28.17
N LYS A 292 19.86 1.13 27.25
CA LYS A 292 20.66 2.30 26.86
C LYS A 292 19.82 3.38 26.21
N GLY A 293 18.86 3.01 25.36
CA GLY A 293 17.89 3.94 24.79
C GLY A 293 17.04 4.60 25.88
N ILE A 294 16.52 3.82 26.82
CA ILE A 294 15.68 4.29 27.93
C ILE A 294 16.47 5.29 28.79
N ALA A 295 17.70 4.95 29.15
CA ALA A 295 18.56 5.82 29.96
C ALA A 295 18.82 7.20 29.33
N LEU A 296 18.78 7.31 27.99
CA LEU A 296 18.95 8.59 27.30
C LEU A 296 17.71 9.48 27.39
N VAL A 297 16.51 8.92 27.24
CA VAL A 297 15.26 9.70 27.14
C VAL A 297 14.54 9.86 28.48
N LEU A 298 14.79 8.97 29.44
CA LEU A 298 14.16 8.99 30.77
C LEU A 298 14.36 10.31 31.55
N PRO A 299 15.47 11.06 31.43
CA PRO A 299 15.58 12.36 32.09
C PRO A 299 14.72 13.46 31.46
N LYS A 300 14.24 13.29 30.22
CA LYS A 300 13.67 14.35 29.38
C LYS A 300 12.24 14.11 28.91
N TYR A 301 11.71 12.90 29.09
CA TYR A 301 10.42 12.50 28.50
C TYR A 301 9.23 13.37 28.93
N ARG A 302 9.29 14.03 30.09
CA ARG A 302 8.23 14.95 30.54
C ARG A 302 8.22 16.30 29.82
N GLU A 303 9.37 16.70 29.29
CA GLU A 303 9.59 18.01 28.69
C GLU A 303 9.63 17.92 27.15
N GLU A 304 10.14 16.81 26.62
CA GLU A 304 10.32 16.57 25.19
C GLU A 304 9.39 15.44 24.71
N GLN A 305 8.34 15.80 23.96
CA GLN A 305 7.35 14.83 23.45
C GLN A 305 7.98 13.70 22.61
N GLU A 306 9.00 14.01 21.80
CA GLU A 306 9.73 12.99 21.02
C GLU A 306 10.40 11.95 21.94
N CYS A 307 10.99 12.40 23.06
CA CYS A 307 11.59 11.52 24.06
C CYS A 307 10.54 10.64 24.75
N ALA A 308 9.33 11.17 25.02
CA ALA A 308 8.21 10.38 25.53
C ALA A 308 7.79 9.26 24.56
N GLN A 309 7.58 9.60 23.29
CA GLN A 309 7.18 8.62 22.28
C GLN A 309 8.23 7.51 22.12
N ILE A 310 9.51 7.87 22.11
CA ILE A 310 10.60 6.89 22.02
C ILE A 310 10.65 6.03 23.29
N LEU A 311 10.42 6.60 24.47
CA LEU A 311 10.40 5.86 25.73
C LEU A 311 9.29 4.79 25.74
N LEU A 312 8.08 5.13 25.28
CA LEU A 312 6.99 4.16 25.10
C LEU A 312 7.41 3.03 24.16
N GLN A 313 7.95 3.36 22.98
CA GLN A 313 8.39 2.36 22.00
C GLN A 313 9.51 1.45 22.54
N LEU A 314 10.45 1.98 23.31
CA LEU A 314 11.51 1.19 23.95
C LEU A 314 10.94 0.16 24.93
N HIS A 315 9.97 0.55 25.76
CA HIS A 315 9.27 -0.40 26.63
C HIS A 315 8.49 -1.43 25.81
N ASN A 316 7.83 -1.02 24.73
CA ASN A 316 7.08 -1.94 23.87
C ASN A 316 7.98 -2.99 23.23
N TYR A 317 9.13 -2.58 22.70
CA TYR A 317 10.10 -3.53 22.16
C TYR A 317 10.68 -4.44 23.24
N LYS A 318 10.90 -3.97 24.48
CA LYS A 318 11.27 -4.87 25.59
C LYS A 318 10.15 -5.89 25.85
N GLY A 319 8.89 -5.44 25.85
CA GLY A 319 7.72 -6.32 25.97
C GLY A 319 7.65 -7.36 24.86
N THR A 320 7.92 -6.96 23.63
CA THR A 320 8.02 -7.85 22.46
C THR A 320 9.16 -8.87 22.61
N VAL A 321 10.34 -8.46 23.08
CA VAL A 321 11.46 -9.38 23.34
C VAL A 321 11.07 -10.42 24.40
N HIS A 322 10.46 -10.01 25.51
CA HIS A 322 9.95 -10.95 26.51
C HIS A 322 8.90 -11.91 25.92
N SER A 323 7.95 -11.39 25.13
CA SER A 323 6.91 -12.18 24.47
C SER A 323 7.47 -13.25 23.52
N TYR A 324 8.44 -12.90 22.67
CA TYR A 324 9.12 -13.85 21.79
C TYR A 324 9.87 -14.96 22.57
N ASN A 325 10.36 -14.63 23.76
CA ASN A 325 11.01 -15.59 24.66
C ASN A 325 10.04 -16.29 25.61
N LYS A 326 8.73 -16.15 25.38
CA LYS A 326 7.64 -16.76 26.17
C LYS A 326 7.58 -16.30 27.63
N ASP A 327 8.25 -15.20 27.96
CA ASP A 327 8.13 -14.54 29.26
C ASP A 327 6.95 -13.56 29.24
N ILE A 328 5.75 -14.11 29.42
CA ILE A 328 4.52 -13.32 29.37
C ILE A 328 4.46 -12.29 30.52
N ASN A 329 4.98 -12.62 31.70
CA ASN A 329 4.95 -11.69 32.84
C ASN A 329 5.89 -10.51 32.61
N GLY A 330 7.10 -10.76 32.09
CA GLY A 330 8.01 -9.71 31.66
C GLY A 330 7.39 -8.83 30.58
N ALA A 331 6.67 -9.42 29.62
CA ALA A 331 5.99 -8.68 28.57
C ALA A 331 4.90 -7.74 29.12
N VAL A 332 3.98 -8.28 29.93
CA VAL A 332 2.91 -7.50 30.58
C VAL A 332 3.49 -6.36 31.42
N ASN A 333 4.55 -6.61 32.20
CA ASN A 333 5.19 -5.59 33.02
C ASN A 333 5.73 -4.41 32.20
N GLN A 334 6.32 -4.67 31.02
CA GLN A 334 6.83 -3.60 30.16
C GLN A 334 5.70 -2.80 29.53
N PHE A 335 4.66 -3.46 28.99
CA PHE A 335 3.50 -2.75 28.43
C PHE A 335 2.76 -1.93 29.48
N MET A 336 2.58 -2.47 30.71
CA MET A 336 1.98 -1.70 31.81
C MET A 336 2.86 -0.54 32.28
N THR A 337 4.19 -0.64 32.12
CA THR A 337 5.07 0.52 32.35
C THR A 337 4.81 1.61 31.31
N ALA A 338 4.61 1.24 30.05
CA ALA A 338 4.24 2.16 28.97
C ALA A 338 2.87 2.81 29.22
N VAL A 339 1.86 2.03 29.64
CA VAL A 339 0.54 2.55 30.08
C VAL A 339 0.69 3.65 31.13
N ARG A 340 1.49 3.40 32.17
CA ARG A 340 1.69 4.37 33.26
C ARG A 340 2.33 5.66 32.76
N ILE A 341 3.33 5.57 31.89
CA ILE A 341 3.99 6.75 31.31
C ILE A 341 3.02 7.52 30.42
N ALA A 342 2.26 6.83 29.55
CA ALA A 342 1.28 7.47 28.69
C ALA A 342 0.17 8.17 29.49
N LYS A 343 -0.30 7.55 30.59
CA LYS A 343 -1.26 8.17 31.52
C LYS A 343 -0.68 9.41 32.21
N GLU A 344 0.58 9.33 32.66
CA GLU A 344 1.28 10.46 33.29
C GLU A 344 1.32 11.69 32.38
N LEU A 345 1.40 11.49 31.06
CA LEU A 345 1.54 12.54 30.05
C LEU A 345 0.23 12.90 29.33
N ASP A 346 -0.92 12.36 29.78
CA ASP A 346 -2.24 12.50 29.12
C ASP A 346 -2.23 12.09 27.63
N MET A 347 -1.43 11.08 27.27
CA MET A 347 -1.34 10.53 25.91
C MET A 347 -2.43 9.47 25.67
N ARG A 348 -3.69 9.91 25.59
CA ARG A 348 -4.88 9.04 25.65
C ARG A 348 -4.92 7.92 24.60
N THR A 349 -4.55 8.24 23.37
CA THR A 349 -4.46 7.26 22.27
C THR A 349 -3.45 6.16 22.62
N GLU A 350 -2.28 6.56 23.11
CA GLU A 350 -1.22 5.65 23.52
C GLU A 350 -1.64 4.83 24.73
N VAL A 351 -2.33 5.39 25.72
CA VAL A 351 -2.83 4.62 26.87
C VAL A 351 -3.69 3.43 26.41
N VAL A 352 -4.64 3.65 25.49
CA VAL A 352 -5.51 2.58 24.97
C VAL A 352 -4.69 1.58 24.14
N ASN A 353 -3.75 2.04 23.32
CA ASN A 353 -2.88 1.16 22.55
C ASN A 353 -1.98 0.28 23.43
N GLU A 354 -1.42 0.85 24.50
CA GLU A 354 -0.59 0.10 25.44
C GLU A 354 -1.40 -0.92 26.24
N TYR A 355 -2.65 -0.61 26.59
CA TYR A 355 -3.57 -1.58 27.16
C TYR A 355 -3.86 -2.74 26.20
N ASN A 356 -4.02 -2.47 24.90
CA ASN A 356 -4.19 -3.53 23.91
C ASN A 356 -2.99 -4.50 23.92
N TYR A 357 -1.75 -3.98 23.92
CA TYR A 357 -0.56 -4.84 24.01
C TYR A 357 -0.48 -5.64 25.32
N ALA A 358 -0.77 -4.99 26.46
CA ALA A 358 -0.79 -5.66 27.76
C ALA A 358 -1.84 -6.79 27.80
N LEU A 359 -3.06 -6.53 27.33
CA LEU A 359 -4.17 -7.49 27.33
C LEU A 359 -3.93 -8.65 26.36
N LEU A 360 -3.38 -8.40 25.17
CA LEU A 360 -3.00 -9.45 24.22
C LEU A 360 -2.07 -10.50 24.86
N MET A 361 -1.23 -10.07 25.81
CA MET A 361 -0.35 -10.97 26.56
C MET A 361 -1.04 -11.54 27.81
N ALA A 362 -1.71 -10.70 28.60
CA ALA A 362 -2.35 -11.10 29.85
C ALA A 362 -3.47 -12.12 29.65
N LEU A 363 -4.24 -12.05 28.55
CA LEU A 363 -5.29 -13.01 28.22
C LEU A 363 -4.77 -14.45 27.97
N LYS A 364 -3.46 -14.62 27.79
CA LYS A 364 -2.81 -15.95 27.73
C LYS A 364 -2.54 -16.54 29.11
N LYS A 365 -2.88 -15.82 30.19
CA LYS A 365 -2.74 -16.20 31.59
C LYS A 365 -4.11 -16.44 32.21
N ASP A 366 -4.11 -16.69 33.51
CA ASP A 366 -5.33 -16.87 34.29
C ASP A 366 -6.05 -15.54 34.55
N ARG A 367 -7.30 -15.66 35.01
CA ARG A 367 -8.19 -14.55 35.31
C ARG A 367 -7.63 -13.54 36.30
N LEU A 368 -6.88 -13.98 37.32
CA LEU A 368 -6.32 -13.07 38.32
C LEU A 368 -5.29 -12.11 37.69
N THR A 369 -4.69 -12.50 36.58
CA THR A 369 -3.71 -11.67 35.86
C THR A 369 -4.39 -10.69 34.90
N TYR A 370 -5.35 -11.13 34.09
CA TYR A 370 -5.93 -10.25 33.05
C TYR A 370 -7.08 -9.38 33.54
N GLU A 371 -7.87 -9.85 34.52
CA GLU A 371 -9.11 -9.17 34.94
C GLU A 371 -8.86 -7.75 35.49
N PRO A 372 -7.86 -7.50 36.37
CA PRO A 372 -7.60 -6.16 36.84
C PRO A 372 -7.19 -5.19 35.72
N ILE A 373 -6.39 -5.67 34.76
CA ILE A 373 -5.93 -4.88 33.62
C ILE A 373 -7.11 -4.58 32.68
N LEU A 374 -7.95 -5.57 32.42
CA LEU A 374 -9.12 -5.44 31.54
C LEU A 374 -10.13 -4.43 32.10
N ASN A 375 -10.40 -4.51 33.40
CA ASN A 375 -11.32 -3.59 34.06
C ASN A 375 -10.77 -2.17 34.05
N GLU A 376 -9.50 -1.96 34.39
CA GLU A 376 -8.87 -0.64 34.35
C GLU A 376 -8.83 -0.06 32.92
N ALA A 377 -8.50 -0.90 31.91
CA ALA A 377 -8.46 -0.50 30.51
C ALA A 377 -9.84 -0.09 30.00
N PHE A 378 -10.87 -0.88 30.33
CA PHE A 378 -12.24 -0.60 29.96
C PHE A 378 -12.75 0.67 30.64
N GLU A 379 -12.58 0.80 31.96
CA GLU A 379 -12.99 2.00 32.70
C GLU A 379 -12.32 3.27 32.15
N TYR A 380 -11.01 3.22 31.90
CA TYR A 380 -10.28 4.33 31.32
C TYR A 380 -10.81 4.69 29.92
N GLY A 381 -10.83 3.73 29.00
CA GLY A 381 -11.22 3.99 27.61
C GLY A 381 -12.69 4.36 27.46
N TYR A 382 -13.58 3.69 28.20
CA TYR A 382 -15.02 3.95 28.15
C TYR A 382 -15.39 5.31 28.76
N SER A 383 -14.55 5.86 29.64
CA SER A 383 -14.74 7.23 30.17
C SER A 383 -14.46 8.34 29.15
N LEU A 384 -13.80 8.02 28.03
CA LEU A 384 -13.45 9.01 27.00
C LEU A 384 -14.70 9.49 26.22
N PRO A 385 -14.71 10.76 25.75
CA PRO A 385 -15.76 11.28 24.89
C PRO A 385 -15.85 10.55 23.55
N ASP A 386 -17.05 10.50 22.98
CA ASP A 386 -17.31 9.85 21.68
C ASP A 386 -16.47 10.44 20.54
N GLU A 387 -16.18 11.75 20.57
CA GLU A 387 -15.32 12.42 19.59
C GLU A 387 -13.90 11.84 19.59
N GLU A 388 -13.36 11.52 20.77
CA GLU A 388 -12.03 10.91 20.92
C GLU A 388 -12.07 9.44 20.52
N LEU A 389 -13.11 8.70 20.92
CA LEU A 389 -13.25 7.28 20.59
C LEU A 389 -13.45 7.00 19.09
N ARG A 390 -13.91 7.96 18.29
CA ARG A 390 -13.90 7.83 16.83
C ARG A 390 -12.49 7.70 16.25
N ILE A 391 -11.48 8.21 16.95
CA ILE A 391 -10.07 8.16 16.56
C ILE A 391 -9.34 7.05 17.34
N ILE A 392 -9.67 6.89 18.62
CA ILE A 392 -9.06 5.92 19.53
C ILE A 392 -9.88 4.63 19.53
N ASN A 393 -9.37 3.60 18.85
CA ASN A 393 -10.09 2.33 18.72
C ASN A 393 -10.11 1.51 20.03
N LEU A 394 -11.26 1.55 20.72
CA LEU A 394 -11.52 0.79 21.96
C LEU A 394 -12.12 -0.60 21.71
N SER A 395 -12.40 -0.98 20.46
CA SER A 395 -13.24 -2.14 20.13
C SER A 395 -12.75 -3.45 20.75
N PHE A 396 -11.44 -3.70 20.72
CA PHE A 396 -10.85 -4.91 21.30
C PHE A 396 -11.07 -5.00 22.82
N ILE A 397 -10.83 -3.92 23.55
CA ILE A 397 -11.02 -3.87 25.01
C ILE A 397 -12.50 -4.03 25.37
N ALA A 398 -13.39 -3.29 24.70
CA ALA A 398 -14.82 -3.37 24.98
C ALA A 398 -15.42 -4.74 24.64
N SER A 399 -15.01 -5.36 23.52
CA SER A 399 -15.45 -6.70 23.13
C SER A 399 -14.95 -7.75 24.15
N THR A 400 -13.67 -7.66 24.53
CA THR A 400 -13.08 -8.53 25.55
C THR A 400 -13.77 -8.38 26.91
N TYR A 401 -14.10 -7.15 27.31
CA TYR A 401 -14.81 -6.87 28.57
C TYR A 401 -16.20 -7.52 28.59
N LEU A 402 -16.98 -7.37 27.51
CA LEU A 402 -18.29 -8.01 27.39
C LEU A 402 -18.22 -9.55 27.41
N ASP A 403 -17.19 -10.14 26.80
CA ASP A 403 -16.99 -11.60 26.77
C ASP A 403 -16.55 -12.15 28.14
N LYS A 404 -15.63 -11.46 28.83
CA LYS A 404 -14.97 -11.96 30.04
C LYS A 404 -15.64 -11.54 31.35
N GLU A 405 -16.42 -10.46 31.38
CA GLU A 405 -17.08 -10.00 32.60
C GLU A 405 -18.49 -10.59 32.77
N TYR A 406 -18.57 -11.68 33.54
CA TYR A 406 -19.81 -12.45 33.73
C TYR A 406 -20.84 -11.77 34.65
N ARG A 407 -20.49 -10.67 35.34
CA ARG A 407 -21.38 -10.00 36.31
C ARG A 407 -22.15 -8.82 35.74
N LEU A 408 -21.95 -8.47 34.47
CA LEU A 408 -22.72 -7.39 33.82
C LEU A 408 -24.18 -7.80 33.66
N ASP A 409 -25.08 -6.96 34.14
CA ASP A 409 -26.51 -7.08 33.85
C ASP A 409 -26.79 -6.81 32.37
N SER A 410 -27.97 -7.25 31.89
CA SER A 410 -28.35 -7.12 30.48
C SER A 410 -28.46 -5.66 30.02
N SER A 411 -28.91 -4.74 30.89
CA SER A 411 -29.05 -3.33 30.53
C SER A 411 -27.69 -2.69 30.27
N THR A 412 -26.71 -2.95 31.13
CA THR A 412 -25.34 -2.45 30.98
C THR A 412 -24.68 -3.03 29.72
N ARG A 413 -24.89 -4.33 29.44
CA ARG A 413 -24.38 -4.97 28.22
C ARG A 413 -24.97 -4.33 26.96
N ASP A 414 -26.26 -4.05 26.94
CA ASP A 414 -26.95 -3.43 25.81
C ASP A 414 -26.49 -1.98 25.58
N GLU A 415 -26.26 -1.22 26.66
CA GLU A 415 -25.75 0.15 26.59
C GLU A 415 -24.36 0.21 25.94
N ILE A 416 -23.43 -0.61 26.44
CA ILE A 416 -22.06 -0.68 25.90
C ILE A 416 -22.11 -1.11 24.43
N THR A 417 -22.89 -2.16 24.13
CA THR A 417 -23.00 -2.69 22.76
C THR A 417 -23.55 -1.65 21.80
N LYS A 418 -24.57 -0.89 22.22
CA LYS A 418 -25.16 0.18 21.42
C LYS A 418 -24.14 1.29 21.16
N ARG A 419 -23.49 1.80 22.21
CA ARG A 419 -22.50 2.89 22.08
C ARG A 419 -21.36 2.47 21.14
N MET A 420 -20.82 1.27 21.29
CA MET A 420 -19.74 0.79 20.42
C MET A 420 -20.21 0.56 18.98
N SER A 421 -21.45 0.11 18.76
CA SER A 421 -22.04 -0.04 17.42
C SER A 421 -22.26 1.31 16.74
N ASP A 422 -22.65 2.34 17.49
CA ASP A 422 -22.83 3.70 16.99
C ASP A 422 -21.48 4.35 16.61
N LEU A 423 -20.40 4.01 17.34
CA LEU A 423 -19.05 4.53 17.08
C LEU A 423 -18.33 3.82 15.94
N TYR A 424 -18.40 2.49 15.88
CA TYR A 424 -17.55 1.67 15.00
C TYR A 424 -18.32 0.81 13.99
N GLY A 425 -19.66 0.89 13.99
CA GLY A 425 -20.53 0.10 13.13
C GLY A 425 -20.93 -1.26 13.73
N LYS A 426 -21.85 -1.96 13.06
CA LYS A 426 -22.46 -3.21 13.57
C LYS A 426 -21.49 -4.38 13.74
N ASP A 427 -20.35 -4.32 13.06
CA ASP A 427 -19.34 -5.38 13.03
C ASP A 427 -18.13 -5.10 13.94
N TRP A 428 -18.27 -4.15 14.87
CA TRP A 428 -17.17 -3.69 15.73
C TRP A 428 -16.53 -4.78 16.59
N GLN A 429 -17.24 -5.88 16.85
CA GLN A 429 -16.74 -7.03 17.62
C GLN A 429 -15.96 -8.05 16.78
N LEU A 430 -16.05 -7.98 15.45
CA LEU A 430 -15.38 -8.93 14.57
C LEU A 430 -13.88 -8.69 14.57
N SER A 431 -13.11 -9.78 14.67
CA SER A 431 -11.69 -9.73 14.37
C SER A 431 -11.47 -9.38 12.88
N THR A 432 -10.28 -8.89 12.55
CA THR A 432 -9.89 -8.59 11.15
C THR A 432 -10.08 -9.80 10.22
N LYS A 433 -9.87 -11.02 10.75
CA LYS A 433 -10.06 -12.27 10.00
C LYS A 433 -11.53 -12.58 9.77
N GLU A 434 -12.39 -12.36 10.77
CA GLU A 434 -13.84 -12.56 10.65
C GLU A 434 -14.48 -11.50 9.75
N LEU A 435 -14.00 -10.25 9.81
CA LEU A 435 -14.44 -9.20 8.91
C LEU A 435 -14.04 -9.51 7.46
N ALA A 436 -12.81 -9.97 7.22
CA ALA A 436 -12.37 -10.41 5.90
C ALA A 436 -13.20 -11.58 5.38
N ALA A 437 -13.44 -12.61 6.21
CA ALA A 437 -14.27 -13.76 5.83
C ALA A 437 -15.74 -13.38 5.58
N LYS A 438 -16.30 -12.45 6.36
CA LYS A 438 -17.65 -11.92 6.16
C LYS A 438 -17.74 -11.15 4.85
N LEU A 439 -16.77 -10.28 4.56
CA LEU A 439 -16.69 -9.58 3.28
C LEU A 439 -16.58 -10.58 2.12
N GLU A 440 -15.69 -11.57 2.19
CA GLU A 440 -15.56 -12.64 1.19
C GLU A 440 -16.86 -13.41 0.98
N ALA A 441 -17.61 -13.72 2.05
CA ALA A 441 -18.90 -14.41 1.96
C ALA A 441 -20.01 -13.52 1.37
N GLU A 442 -20.06 -12.23 1.72
CA GLU A 442 -20.99 -11.26 1.15
C GLU A 442 -20.70 -11.00 -0.33
N TYR A 443 -19.43 -10.97 -0.74
CA TYR A 443 -19.03 -10.97 -2.14
C TYR A 443 -19.51 -12.25 -2.84
N SER A 444 -19.23 -13.43 -2.26
CA SER A 444 -19.63 -14.73 -2.83
C SER A 444 -21.14 -14.91 -2.99
N LEU A 445 -21.95 -14.39 -2.05
CA LEU A 445 -23.41 -14.46 -2.11
C LEU A 445 -24.01 -13.49 -3.14
N LYS A 446 -23.34 -12.37 -3.44
CA LYS A 446 -23.74 -11.46 -4.54
C LYS A 446 -23.47 -12.06 -5.91
N HIS A 447 -22.58 -13.06 -6.02
CA HIS A 447 -22.31 -13.80 -7.26
C HIS A 447 -23.19 -15.05 -7.48
N GLN A 448 -24.17 -15.31 -6.60
CA GLN A 448 -25.14 -16.41 -6.74
C GLN A 448 -26.56 -15.96 -7.12
N LYS A 449 -26.77 -14.71 -7.55
CA LYS A 449 -28.06 -14.22 -8.00
C LYS A 449 -28.08 -13.80 -9.45
#